data_AF-A0A441WFQ0-F1
#
_entry.id   AF-A0A441WFQ0-F1
#
_cell.length_a   1.000
_cell.length_b   1.000
_cell.length_c   1.000
_cell.angle_alpha   90.00
_cell.angle_beta   90.00
_cell.angle_gamma   90.00
#
_symmetry.space_group_name_H-M   'P 1'
#
loop_
_entity.id
_entity.type
_entity.pdbx_description
1 polymer ?
#
loop_
_entity_poly.entity_id
_entity_poly.type
_entity_poly.pdbx_seq_one_letter_code
_entity_poly.pdbx_strand_id
1 'polypeptide(L)'
;MRRHLLTSTTALVLLLGASQAYAGMDEAKTFLDTEINGLSTLDRSAQEAEMQWFVDAAKPFAGMEINVLSEGIPTHTYESTVLTKAFEAITGIKVNHQILGEGEVVQAVQTQMQTNRNLYDAYVNDSDLIGTHSRLQLAVNLTDFMAGEGKDVTLPTLDLKDFIGIKFTTGPDGKLYQLPDQQFANLYWFRKDWFDKPELKEKFKAKYGYDLGVPVNWSAYEDIAEFFSK
;
A
#
# COMPACT_ATOMS: atom_id res chain seq x y z
N MET A 1 -45.59 53.06 5.05
CA MET A 1 -45.87 52.29 6.29
C MET A 1 -44.97 51.06 6.31
N ARG A 2 -44.47 50.74 7.51
CA ARG A 2 -43.70 49.54 7.90
C ARG A 2 -42.20 49.50 7.58
N ARG A 3 -41.47 50.15 8.48
CA ARG A 3 -40.23 49.64 9.10
C ARG A 3 -40.38 48.16 9.45
N HIS A 4 -39.33 47.36 9.22
CA HIS A 4 -38.75 46.40 10.18
C HIS A 4 -37.40 45.95 9.62
N LEU A 5 -36.34 46.58 10.12
CA LEU A 5 -34.95 46.16 9.95
C LEU A 5 -34.50 45.64 11.32
N LEU A 6 -33.70 44.55 11.28
CA LEU A 6 -32.91 43.96 12.36
C LEU A 6 -33.67 43.09 13.37
N THR A 7 -33.42 41.78 13.31
CA THR A 7 -32.85 41.02 14.43
C THR A 7 -32.40 39.61 14.01
N SER A 8 -31.24 39.21 14.52
CA SER A 8 -30.68 37.85 14.67
C SER A 8 -29.94 37.23 13.48
N THR A 9 -28.63 37.45 13.47
CA THR A 9 -27.65 36.55 12.82
C THR A 9 -26.43 36.42 13.74
N THR A 10 -26.60 35.77 14.89
CA THR A 10 -25.48 35.49 15.81
C THR A 10 -25.65 34.14 16.48
N ALA A 11 -25.58 33.06 15.70
CA ALA A 11 -25.45 31.70 16.25
C ALA A 11 -24.98 30.72 15.17
N LEU A 12 -23.79 30.90 14.59
CA LEU A 12 -23.18 29.86 13.75
C LEU A 12 -21.66 30.04 13.60
N VAL A 13 -20.91 30.09 14.72
CA VAL A 13 -19.42 30.06 14.67
C VAL A 13 -18.79 29.04 15.64
N LEU A 14 -19.57 28.32 16.44
CA LEU A 14 -19.03 27.42 17.48
C LEU A 14 -18.89 25.94 17.08
N LEU A 15 -19.12 25.56 15.81
CA LEU A 15 -19.06 24.16 15.37
C LEU A 15 -17.87 23.81 14.44
N LEU A 16 -17.03 24.78 14.08
CA LEU A 16 -15.87 24.52 13.21
C LEU A 16 -14.61 24.03 13.95
N GLY A 17 -14.63 23.94 15.28
CA GLY A 17 -13.45 23.56 16.08
C GLY A 17 -13.50 22.17 16.71
N ALA A 18 -14.60 21.41 16.57
CA ALA A 18 -14.79 20.17 17.33
C ALA A 18 -14.20 18.92 16.68
N SER A 19 -13.85 18.94 15.39
CA SER A 19 -13.18 17.82 14.70
C SER A 19 -11.65 17.87 14.79
N GLN A 20 -11.06 19.00 15.17
CA GLN A 20 -9.60 19.17 15.26
C GLN A 20 -9.00 18.72 16.60
N ALA A 21 -9.82 18.53 17.63
CA ALA A 21 -9.34 18.24 18.98
C ALA A 21 -8.90 16.78 19.21
N TYR A 22 -8.97 15.92 18.19
CA TYR A 22 -8.71 14.48 18.29
C TYR A 22 -7.63 13.97 17.31
N ALA A 23 -6.90 14.86 16.64
CA ALA A 23 -5.81 14.46 15.76
C ALA A 23 -4.46 14.93 16.29
N GLY A 24 -3.51 14.01 16.46
CA GLY A 24 -2.17 14.37 16.88
C GLY A 24 -1.37 13.26 17.55
N MET A 25 -0.49 13.69 18.47
CA MET A 25 0.52 12.83 19.06
C MET A 25 0.00 11.83 20.09
N ASP A 26 -1.16 12.07 20.69
CA ASP A 26 -1.73 11.12 21.66
C ASP A 26 -2.28 9.88 20.94
N GLU A 27 -2.94 10.09 19.79
CA GLU A 27 -3.36 9.05 18.86
C GLU A 27 -2.15 8.34 18.26
N ALA A 28 -1.11 9.10 17.88
CA ALA A 28 0.12 8.52 17.36
C ALA A 28 0.84 7.61 18.38
N LYS A 29 0.94 8.04 19.64
CA LYS A 29 1.52 7.21 20.71
C LYS A 29 0.70 5.94 20.94
N THR A 30 -0.62 6.05 20.91
CA THR A 30 -1.51 4.89 21.02
C THR A 30 -1.25 3.90 19.88
N PHE A 31 -1.20 4.39 18.63
CA PHE A 31 -0.87 3.57 17.46
C PHE A 31 0.49 2.89 17.60
N LEU A 32 1.52 3.62 18.03
CA LEU A 32 2.85 3.06 18.26
C LEU A 32 2.85 1.96 19.32
N ASP A 33 2.06 2.14 20.40
CA ASP A 33 1.98 1.18 21.50
C ASP A 33 1.20 -0.10 21.13
N THR A 34 0.16 0.02 20.31
CA THR A 34 -0.75 -1.08 19.99
C THR A 34 -0.38 -1.84 18.72
N GLU A 35 0.05 -1.13 17.67
CA GLU A 35 0.27 -1.70 16.33
C GLU A 35 1.75 -1.90 16.00
N ILE A 36 2.64 -1.02 16.48
CA ILE A 36 4.05 -0.98 16.04
C ILE A 36 5.03 -1.56 17.09
N ASN A 37 4.59 -1.73 18.34
CA ASN A 37 5.45 -2.15 19.43
C ASN A 37 6.16 -3.49 19.13
N GLY A 38 7.50 -3.46 19.14
CA GLY A 38 8.35 -4.61 18.85
C GLY A 38 8.49 -4.96 17.36
N LEU A 39 7.85 -4.21 16.45
CA LEU A 39 7.94 -4.42 15.00
C LEU A 39 8.91 -3.46 14.30
N SER A 40 9.19 -2.30 14.91
CA SER A 40 10.07 -1.28 14.33
C SER A 40 11.52 -1.43 14.81
N THR A 41 12.46 -1.12 13.91
CA THR A 41 13.90 -1.00 14.23
C THR A 41 14.25 0.35 14.85
N LEU A 42 13.36 1.34 14.77
CA LEU A 42 13.53 2.64 15.40
C LEU A 42 13.32 2.53 16.91
N ASP A 43 14.13 3.25 17.68
CA ASP A 43 13.84 3.45 19.09
C ASP A 43 12.59 4.32 19.28
N ARG A 44 12.04 4.34 20.50
CA ARG A 44 10.80 5.07 20.78
C ARG A 44 10.89 6.56 20.48
N SER A 45 12.05 7.18 20.74
CA SER A 45 12.21 8.61 20.49
C SER A 45 12.18 8.92 19.00
N ALA A 46 12.79 8.08 18.18
CA ALA A 46 12.77 8.21 16.72
C ALA A 46 11.36 7.94 16.15
N GLN A 47 10.64 6.95 16.68
CA GLN A 47 9.24 6.69 16.31
C GLN A 47 8.35 7.91 16.59
N GLU A 48 8.43 8.48 17.79
CA GLU A 48 7.63 9.66 18.13
C GLU A 48 8.02 10.89 17.31
N ALA A 49 9.30 11.07 16.97
CA ALA A 49 9.76 12.14 16.10
C ALA A 49 9.21 12.01 14.67
N GLU A 50 9.16 10.78 14.14
CA GLU A 50 8.56 10.51 12.83
C GLU A 50 7.05 10.77 12.84
N MET A 51 6.34 10.34 13.89
CA MET A 51 4.92 10.65 14.04
C MET A 51 4.65 12.15 14.17
N GLN A 52 5.49 12.88 14.92
CA GLN A 52 5.39 14.33 15.04
C GLN A 52 5.57 15.01 13.68
N TRP A 53 6.44 14.48 12.81
CA TRP A 53 6.56 14.96 11.44
C TRP A 53 5.26 14.80 10.65
N PHE A 54 4.58 13.65 10.74
CA PHE A 54 3.28 13.46 10.08
C PHE A 54 2.23 14.47 10.58
N VAL A 55 2.14 14.66 11.91
CA VAL A 55 1.22 15.65 12.52
C VAL A 55 1.50 17.05 11.99
N ASP A 56 2.76 17.44 11.90
CA ASP A 56 3.15 18.78 11.46
C ASP A 56 2.96 18.99 9.96
N ALA A 57 3.38 18.02 9.15
CA ALA A 57 3.25 18.06 7.69
C ALA A 57 1.79 18.06 7.23
N ALA A 58 0.88 17.46 8.01
CA ALA A 58 -0.54 17.38 7.69
C ALA A 58 -1.32 18.68 7.92
N LYS A 59 -0.81 19.62 8.74
CA LYS A 59 -1.54 20.85 9.13
C LYS A 59 -2.14 21.63 7.95
N PRO A 60 -1.46 21.83 6.81
CA PRO A 60 -2.03 22.55 5.67
C PRO A 60 -3.19 21.82 4.98
N PHE A 61 -3.33 20.52 5.25
CA PHE A 61 -4.29 19.62 4.60
C PHE A 61 -5.44 19.22 5.53
N ALA A 62 -5.66 19.97 6.61
CA ALA A 62 -6.73 19.68 7.56
C ALA A 62 -8.11 19.60 6.87
N GLY A 63 -8.82 18.49 7.09
CA GLY A 63 -10.12 18.23 6.47
C GLY A 63 -10.05 17.72 5.03
N MET A 64 -8.85 17.42 4.52
CA MET A 64 -8.67 16.73 3.24
C MET A 64 -9.23 15.30 3.32
N GLU A 65 -9.79 14.86 2.19
CA GLU A 65 -10.28 13.51 1.99
C GLU A 65 -9.67 12.98 0.69
N ILE A 66 -9.04 11.80 0.75
CA ILE A 66 -8.42 11.13 -0.38
C ILE A 66 -9.07 9.77 -0.62
N ASN A 67 -9.20 9.38 -1.89
CA ASN A 67 -9.79 8.12 -2.30
C ASN A 67 -8.71 7.22 -2.89
N VAL A 68 -8.57 6.02 -2.33
CA VAL A 68 -7.55 5.04 -2.71
C VAL A 68 -8.24 3.76 -3.16
N LEU A 69 -7.73 3.12 -4.22
CA LEU A 69 -8.22 1.83 -4.68
C LEU A 69 -7.09 0.79 -4.70
N SER A 70 -7.37 -0.41 -4.19
CA SER A 70 -6.46 -1.55 -4.26
C SER A 70 -7.20 -2.87 -4.51
N GLU A 71 -6.45 -3.93 -4.77
CA GLU A 71 -6.99 -5.27 -4.88
C GLU A 71 -7.33 -5.91 -3.50
N GLY A 72 -8.08 -7.01 -3.54
CA GLY A 72 -8.52 -7.75 -2.36
C GLY A 72 -7.50 -8.76 -1.85
N ILE A 73 -6.54 -8.30 -1.05
CA ILE A 73 -5.57 -9.15 -0.34
C ILE A 73 -5.46 -8.78 1.15
N PRO A 74 -4.88 -9.65 2.01
CA PRO A 74 -4.79 -9.39 3.44
C PRO A 74 -4.07 -8.08 3.81
N THR A 75 -3.01 -7.71 3.10
CA THR A 75 -2.25 -6.48 3.35
C THR A 75 -3.10 -5.24 3.13
N HIS A 76 -3.79 -5.15 1.99
CA HIS A 76 -4.69 -4.03 1.71
C HIS A 76 -5.93 -4.00 2.61
N THR A 77 -6.36 -5.17 3.11
CA THR A 77 -7.37 -5.23 4.17
C THR A 77 -6.85 -4.58 5.46
N TYR A 78 -5.59 -4.84 5.83
CA TYR A 78 -4.96 -4.19 6.98
C TYR A 78 -4.80 -2.68 6.77
N GLU A 79 -4.28 -2.26 5.61
CA GLU A 79 -4.17 -0.83 5.25
C GLU A 79 -5.52 -0.12 5.38
N SER A 80 -6.55 -0.63 4.68
CA SER A 80 -7.88 0.01 4.62
C SER A 80 -8.62 0.04 5.95
N THR A 81 -8.38 -0.91 6.85
CA THR A 81 -9.15 -1.05 8.10
C THR A 81 -8.40 -0.62 9.36
N VAL A 82 -7.07 -0.53 9.29
CA VAL A 82 -6.20 -0.16 10.41
C VAL A 82 -5.40 1.09 10.08
N LEU A 83 -4.59 1.06 9.01
CA LEU A 83 -3.66 2.18 8.73
C LEU A 83 -4.38 3.46 8.32
N THR A 84 -5.45 3.38 7.53
CA THR A 84 -6.26 4.58 7.18
C THR A 84 -6.83 5.27 8.41
N LYS A 85 -7.30 4.50 9.40
CA LYS A 85 -7.85 5.03 10.65
C LYS A 85 -6.76 5.65 11.52
N ALA A 86 -5.60 4.99 11.61
CA ALA A 86 -4.45 5.55 12.31
C ALA A 86 -3.99 6.86 11.64
N PHE A 87 -3.88 6.87 10.32
CA PHE A 87 -3.50 8.06 9.56
C PHE A 87 -4.50 9.20 9.77
N GLU A 88 -5.81 8.95 9.68
CA GLU A 88 -6.84 9.96 9.95
C GLU A 88 -6.77 10.45 11.40
N ALA A 89 -6.61 9.56 12.38
CA ALA A 89 -6.49 9.92 13.78
C ALA A 89 -5.19 10.68 14.09
N ILE A 90 -4.12 10.54 13.32
CA ILE A 90 -2.85 11.24 13.54
C ILE A 90 -2.84 12.59 12.80
N THR A 91 -3.37 12.62 11.58
CA THR A 91 -3.19 13.74 10.64
C THR A 91 -4.45 14.58 10.44
N GLY A 92 -5.62 14.03 10.75
CA GLY A 92 -6.93 14.60 10.40
C GLY A 92 -7.28 14.50 8.91
N ILE A 93 -6.49 13.78 8.10
CA ILE A 93 -6.76 13.52 6.68
C ILE A 93 -7.50 12.19 6.56
N LYS A 94 -8.67 12.22 5.93
CA LYS A 94 -9.48 11.03 5.75
C LYS A 94 -9.05 10.25 4.51
N VAL A 95 -8.87 8.94 4.65
CA VAL A 95 -8.52 8.04 3.54
C VAL A 95 -9.66 7.05 3.31
N ASN A 96 -10.40 7.23 2.21
CA ASN A 96 -11.37 6.25 1.75
C ASN A 96 -10.66 5.20 0.90
N HIS A 97 -10.25 4.11 1.53
CA HIS A 97 -9.58 3.00 0.85
C HIS A 97 -10.60 1.93 0.45
N GLN A 98 -10.90 1.88 -0.85
CA GLN A 98 -11.78 0.88 -1.45
C GLN A 98 -10.98 -0.36 -1.88
N ILE A 99 -11.59 -1.52 -1.69
CA ILE A 99 -11.06 -2.81 -2.15
C ILE A 99 -11.97 -3.38 -3.23
N LEU A 100 -11.40 -3.74 -4.38
CA LEU A 100 -12.06 -4.45 -5.48
C LEU A 100 -11.21 -5.66 -5.93
N GLY A 101 -11.67 -6.41 -6.93
CA GLY A 101 -10.83 -7.43 -7.57
C GLY A 101 -9.73 -6.79 -8.43
N GLU A 102 -8.62 -7.50 -8.62
CA GLU A 102 -7.47 -7.05 -9.42
C GLU A 102 -7.88 -6.53 -10.81
N GLY A 103 -8.76 -7.28 -11.49
CA GLY A 103 -9.26 -6.92 -12.81
C GLY A 103 -10.00 -5.57 -12.82
N GLU A 104 -10.81 -5.30 -11.79
CA GLU A 104 -11.49 -4.02 -11.63
C GLU A 104 -10.52 -2.87 -11.32
N VAL A 105 -9.46 -3.11 -10.54
CA VAL A 105 -8.41 -2.10 -10.28
C VAL A 105 -7.73 -1.71 -11.57
N VAL A 106 -7.29 -2.70 -12.37
CA VAL A 106 -6.65 -2.45 -13.68
C VAL A 106 -7.59 -1.66 -14.60
N GLN A 107 -8.87 -2.03 -14.65
CA GLN A 107 -9.86 -1.31 -15.44
C GLN A 107 -10.05 0.14 -14.98
N ALA A 108 -10.08 0.39 -13.67
CA ALA A 108 -10.21 1.73 -13.10
C ALA A 108 -9.00 2.62 -13.45
N VAL A 109 -7.78 2.11 -13.29
CA VAL A 109 -6.54 2.81 -13.67
C VAL A 109 -6.56 3.18 -15.15
N GLN A 110 -6.87 2.21 -16.02
CA GLN A 110 -6.94 2.45 -17.47
C GLN A 110 -8.03 3.47 -17.82
N THR A 111 -9.19 3.42 -17.16
CA THR A 111 -10.29 4.37 -17.39
C THR A 111 -9.88 5.78 -17.00
N GLN A 112 -9.24 5.97 -15.84
CA GLN A 112 -8.72 7.27 -15.42
C GLN A 112 -7.69 7.82 -16.43
N MET A 113 -6.75 6.98 -16.88
CA MET A 113 -5.76 7.37 -17.90
C MET A 113 -6.40 7.76 -19.24
N GLN A 114 -7.38 6.99 -19.72
CA GLN A 114 -8.03 7.25 -21.02
C GLN A 114 -8.95 8.47 -21.00
N THR A 115 -9.66 8.68 -19.89
CA THR A 115 -10.64 9.77 -19.77
C THR A 115 -10.04 11.05 -19.22
N ASN A 116 -8.84 10.98 -18.63
CA ASN A 116 -8.19 12.05 -17.88
C ASN A 116 -9.10 12.62 -16.77
N ARG A 117 -9.96 11.77 -16.20
CA ARG A 117 -10.83 12.11 -15.07
C ARG A 117 -10.27 11.45 -13.82
N ASN A 118 -10.14 12.23 -12.75
CA ASN A 118 -9.79 11.68 -11.44
C ASN A 118 -10.96 10.84 -10.91
N LEU A 119 -10.74 9.53 -10.80
CA LEU A 119 -11.61 8.55 -10.18
C LEU A 119 -11.12 8.23 -8.77
N TYR A 120 -9.79 8.06 -8.62
CA TYR A 120 -9.11 7.87 -7.35
C TYR A 120 -7.80 8.66 -7.33
N ASP A 121 -7.46 9.17 -6.15
CA ASP A 121 -6.27 9.99 -5.92
C ASP A 121 -4.99 9.14 -5.87
N ALA A 122 -5.12 7.88 -5.44
CA ALA A 122 -4.04 6.89 -5.51
C ALA A 122 -4.57 5.48 -5.81
N TYR A 123 -3.70 4.66 -6.38
CA TYR A 123 -3.95 3.26 -6.63
C TYR A 123 -2.81 2.44 -6.07
N VAL A 124 -3.14 1.27 -5.50
CA VAL A 124 -2.15 0.19 -5.33
C VAL A 124 -2.33 -0.75 -6.52
N ASN A 125 -1.35 -0.73 -7.43
CA ASN A 125 -1.36 -1.50 -8.67
C ASN A 125 0.00 -2.16 -8.93
N ASP A 126 0.00 -3.24 -9.70
CA ASP A 126 1.19 -4.03 -9.96
C ASP A 126 2.32 -3.25 -10.66
N SER A 127 3.56 -3.63 -10.33
CA SER A 127 4.75 -3.11 -11.01
C SER A 127 4.79 -3.44 -12.50
N ASP A 128 3.97 -4.38 -12.97
CA ASP A 128 3.82 -4.71 -14.39
C ASP A 128 3.34 -3.51 -15.22
N LEU A 129 2.68 -2.53 -14.59
CA LEU A 129 2.27 -1.28 -15.23
C LEU A 129 3.40 -0.26 -15.34
N ILE A 130 4.61 -0.51 -14.82
CA ILE A 130 5.68 0.49 -14.80
C ILE A 130 6.00 1.04 -16.19
N GLY A 131 6.00 0.17 -17.20
CA GLY A 131 6.21 0.59 -18.58
C GLY A 131 5.09 1.48 -19.12
N THR A 132 3.85 1.27 -18.66
CA THR A 132 2.70 2.12 -19.02
C THR A 132 2.84 3.48 -18.35
N HIS A 133 3.11 3.52 -17.05
CA HIS A 133 3.30 4.75 -16.29
C HIS A 133 4.43 5.61 -16.88
N SER A 134 5.58 4.99 -17.17
CA SER A 134 6.74 5.69 -17.75
C SER A 134 6.52 6.13 -19.21
N ARG A 135 5.62 5.50 -19.98
CA ARG A 135 5.35 5.92 -21.37
C ARG A 135 4.28 6.99 -21.45
N LEU A 136 3.23 6.87 -20.65
CA LEU A 136 2.08 7.77 -20.73
C LEU A 136 2.29 9.04 -19.90
N GLN A 137 3.13 9.00 -18.86
CA GLN A 137 3.37 10.13 -17.95
C GLN A 137 2.06 10.68 -17.35
N LEU A 138 1.10 9.79 -17.08
CA LEU A 138 -0.18 10.10 -16.43
C LEU A 138 -0.22 9.69 -14.95
N ALA A 139 0.83 9.01 -14.48
CA ALA A 139 1.11 8.85 -13.06
C ALA A 139 2.11 9.92 -12.61
N VAL A 140 2.05 10.30 -11.33
CA VAL A 140 3.01 11.24 -10.75
C VAL A 140 4.41 10.63 -10.80
N ASN A 141 5.36 11.34 -11.42
CA ASN A 141 6.77 11.01 -11.33
C ASN A 141 7.26 11.38 -9.92
N LEU A 142 7.43 10.36 -9.08
CA LEU A 142 7.76 10.51 -7.67
C LEU A 142 9.17 11.09 -7.48
N THR A 143 10.10 10.81 -8.39
CA THR A 143 11.45 11.40 -8.33
C THR A 143 11.40 12.92 -8.42
N ASP A 144 10.63 13.44 -9.38
CA ASP A 144 10.53 14.89 -9.59
C ASP A 144 9.58 15.54 -8.58
N PHE A 145 8.52 14.84 -8.18
CA PHE A 145 7.61 15.26 -7.11
C PHE A 145 8.36 15.48 -5.79
N MET A 146 9.11 14.48 -5.31
CA MET A 146 9.87 14.59 -4.06
C MET A 146 10.97 15.65 -4.11
N ALA A 147 11.55 15.90 -5.29
CA ALA A 147 12.55 16.96 -5.46
C ALA A 147 11.94 18.36 -5.59
N GLY A 148 10.66 18.45 -5.96
CA GLY A 148 9.94 19.67 -6.29
C GLY A 148 8.76 19.94 -5.35
N GLU A 149 7.55 19.88 -5.89
CA GLU A 149 6.31 20.28 -5.17
C GLU A 149 6.00 19.42 -3.94
N GLY A 150 6.42 18.16 -3.95
CA GLY A 150 6.23 17.21 -2.86
C GLY A 150 7.31 17.27 -1.79
N LYS A 151 8.31 18.16 -1.93
CA LYS A 151 9.47 18.19 -1.03
C LYS A 151 9.10 18.38 0.44
N ASP A 152 8.15 19.29 0.72
CA ASP A 152 7.74 19.61 2.09
C ASP A 152 6.90 18.48 2.73
N VAL A 153 6.40 17.55 1.91
CA VAL A 153 5.62 16.37 2.32
C VAL A 153 6.35 15.06 2.03
N THR A 154 7.64 15.12 1.71
CA THR A 154 8.50 13.94 1.55
C THR A 154 9.13 13.62 2.91
N LEU A 155 8.83 12.44 3.43
CA LEU A 155 9.35 11.99 4.71
C LEU A 155 10.89 12.02 4.72
N PRO A 156 11.55 12.80 5.60
CA PRO A 156 13.01 12.94 5.60
C PRO A 156 13.77 11.64 5.88
N THR A 157 13.11 10.67 6.52
CA THR A 157 13.62 9.34 6.84
C THR A 157 13.32 8.30 5.75
N LEU A 158 12.65 8.67 4.65
CA LEU A 158 12.36 7.77 3.54
C LEU A 158 13.64 7.33 2.83
N ASP A 159 14.10 6.11 3.12
CA ASP A 159 15.27 5.53 2.46
C ASP A 159 14.85 4.74 1.21
N LEU A 160 14.79 5.45 0.07
CA LEU A 160 14.50 4.83 -1.22
C LEU A 160 15.47 3.69 -1.57
N LYS A 161 16.70 3.69 -1.05
CA LYS A 161 17.68 2.64 -1.36
C LYS A 161 17.44 1.36 -0.58
N ASP A 162 16.67 1.42 0.51
CA ASP A 162 16.34 0.28 1.35
C ASP A 162 15.13 -0.51 0.84
N PHE A 163 14.38 0.03 -0.13
CA PHE A 163 13.32 -0.73 -0.79
C PHE A 163 13.91 -1.87 -1.62
N ILE A 164 13.63 -3.10 -1.20
CA ILE A 164 13.80 -4.27 -2.04
C ILE A 164 13.01 -4.04 -3.33
N GLY A 165 13.59 -4.34 -4.48
CA GLY A 165 12.87 -4.31 -5.76
C GLY A 165 12.46 -2.92 -6.29
N ILE A 166 12.97 -1.80 -5.78
CA ILE A 166 12.67 -0.45 -6.31
C ILE A 166 12.87 -0.29 -7.83
N LYS A 167 13.78 -1.07 -8.41
CA LYS A 167 13.99 -1.12 -9.87
C LYS A 167 12.75 -1.54 -10.67
N PHE A 168 11.85 -2.32 -10.07
CA PHE A 168 10.62 -2.78 -10.74
C PHE A 168 9.58 -1.67 -10.85
N THR A 169 9.69 -0.62 -10.03
CA THR A 169 8.82 0.56 -10.05
C THR A 169 9.51 1.81 -10.60
N THR A 170 10.71 1.63 -11.18
CA THR A 170 11.51 2.68 -11.81
C THR A 170 11.44 2.51 -13.34
N GLY A 171 11.07 3.59 -14.04
CA GLY A 171 11.00 3.61 -15.50
C GLY A 171 12.38 3.48 -16.16
N PRO A 172 12.43 3.17 -17.48
CA PRO A 172 13.68 3.10 -18.24
C PRO A 172 14.40 4.46 -18.36
N ASP A 173 13.70 5.55 -18.05
CA ASP A 173 14.23 6.91 -17.91
C ASP A 173 14.92 7.16 -16.55
N GLY A 174 14.93 6.17 -15.66
CA GLY A 174 15.52 6.25 -14.32
C GLY A 174 14.63 6.98 -13.31
N LYS A 175 13.36 7.23 -13.62
CA LYS A 175 12.42 7.93 -12.74
C LYS A 175 11.52 6.93 -12.00
N LEU A 176 11.25 7.21 -10.73
CA LEU A 176 10.37 6.41 -9.89
C LEU A 176 8.91 6.81 -10.15
N TYR A 177 8.05 5.84 -10.43
CA TYR A 177 6.61 6.09 -10.68
C TYR A 177 5.68 5.43 -9.66
N GLN A 178 6.18 4.45 -8.91
CA GLN A 178 5.42 3.79 -7.84
C GLN A 178 6.36 3.57 -6.64
N LEU A 179 5.84 3.68 -5.41
CA LEU A 179 6.54 3.21 -4.22
C LEU A 179 6.24 1.71 -4.07
N PRO A 180 7.27 0.85 -3.87
CA PRO A 180 7.03 -0.54 -3.55
C PRO A 180 6.31 -0.65 -2.19
N ASP A 181 5.12 -1.20 -2.20
CA ASP A 181 4.28 -1.36 -1.00
C ASP A 181 4.25 -2.83 -0.54
N GLN A 182 4.16 -3.75 -1.51
CA GLN A 182 4.18 -5.18 -1.28
C GLN A 182 5.00 -5.91 -2.35
N GLN A 183 5.55 -7.08 -1.98
CA GLN A 183 6.26 -7.97 -2.90
C GLN A 183 5.82 -9.42 -2.75
N PHE A 184 5.69 -10.10 -3.89
CA PHE A 184 5.44 -11.53 -3.94
C PHE A 184 6.72 -12.27 -4.34
N ALA A 185 7.22 -13.14 -3.46
CA ALA A 185 8.15 -14.17 -3.87
C ALA A 185 7.34 -15.32 -4.52
N ASN A 186 7.67 -15.67 -5.76
CA ASN A 186 7.10 -16.88 -6.36
C ASN A 186 7.78 -18.11 -5.73
N LEU A 187 7.01 -18.89 -4.99
CA LEU A 187 7.48 -20.02 -4.22
C LEU A 187 6.88 -21.32 -4.72
N TYR A 188 7.67 -22.39 -4.66
CA TYR A 188 7.17 -23.75 -4.86
C TYR A 188 6.63 -24.32 -3.55
N TRP A 189 5.32 -24.56 -3.49
CA TRP A 189 4.65 -25.17 -2.35
C TRP A 189 4.43 -26.67 -2.61
N PHE A 190 4.79 -27.51 -1.64
CA PHE A 190 4.62 -28.96 -1.75
C PHE A 190 4.30 -29.62 -0.42
N ARG A 191 3.71 -30.82 -0.49
CA ARG A 191 3.38 -31.64 0.68
C ARG A 191 4.63 -32.36 1.19
N LYS A 192 5.36 -31.73 2.10
CA LYS A 192 6.56 -32.31 2.70
C LYS A 192 6.31 -33.71 3.28
N ASP A 193 5.19 -33.91 3.95
CA ASP A 193 4.80 -35.21 4.51
C ASP A 193 4.58 -36.29 3.44
N TRP A 194 4.18 -35.92 2.23
CA TRP A 194 4.12 -36.85 1.10
C TRP A 194 5.52 -37.13 0.55
N PHE A 195 6.33 -36.09 0.45
CA PHE A 195 7.70 -36.20 -0.05
C PHE A 195 8.60 -36.98 0.90
N ASP A 196 8.24 -37.11 2.19
CA ASP A 196 9.01 -37.87 3.18
C ASP A 196 8.66 -39.35 3.24
N LYS A 197 7.50 -39.76 2.71
CA LYS A 197 7.01 -41.15 2.76
C LYS A 197 7.91 -42.10 1.95
N PRO A 198 8.57 -43.09 2.59
CA PRO A 198 9.45 -44.04 1.89
C PRO A 198 8.75 -44.75 0.74
N GLU A 199 7.50 -45.17 0.93
CA GLU A 199 6.72 -45.88 -0.09
C GLU A 199 6.42 -45.01 -1.32
N LEU A 200 6.31 -43.69 -1.16
CA LEU A 200 6.10 -42.76 -2.27
C LEU A 200 7.40 -42.47 -3.00
N LYS A 201 8.51 -42.32 -2.26
CA LYS A 201 9.85 -42.19 -2.85
C LYS A 201 10.21 -43.40 -3.72
N GLU A 202 9.96 -44.61 -3.22
CA GLU A 202 10.23 -45.85 -3.95
C GLU A 202 9.39 -45.97 -5.21
N LYS A 203 8.07 -45.71 -5.12
CA LYS A 203 7.16 -45.74 -6.28
C LYS A 203 7.52 -44.70 -7.33
N PHE A 204 7.85 -43.48 -6.90
CA PHE A 204 8.26 -42.41 -7.80
C PHE A 204 9.55 -42.80 -8.54
N LYS A 205 10.56 -43.25 -7.80
CA LYS A 205 11.85 -43.69 -8.38
C LYS A 205 11.68 -44.85 -9.34
N ALA A 206 10.81 -45.81 -9.02
CA ALA A 206 10.51 -46.93 -9.91
C ALA A 206 9.84 -46.48 -11.22
N LYS A 207 9.01 -45.43 -11.19
CA LYS A 207 8.30 -44.92 -12.37
C LYS A 207 9.16 -44.00 -13.24
N TYR A 208 9.89 -43.07 -12.63
CA TYR A 208 10.59 -41.99 -13.35
C TYR A 208 12.12 -42.14 -13.38
N GLY A 209 12.68 -43.07 -12.61
CA GLY A 209 14.12 -43.36 -12.64
C GLY A 209 15.01 -42.42 -11.81
N TYR A 210 14.44 -41.50 -11.03
CA TYR A 210 15.18 -40.60 -10.13
C TYR A 210 14.44 -40.38 -8.80
N ASP A 211 15.12 -39.80 -7.82
CA ASP A 211 14.57 -39.62 -6.46
C ASP A 211 13.51 -38.51 -6.42
N LEU A 212 12.41 -38.77 -5.70
CA LEU A 212 11.39 -37.75 -5.40
C LEU A 212 11.99 -36.66 -4.50
N GLY A 213 11.93 -35.41 -4.95
CA GLY A 213 12.47 -34.26 -4.24
C GLY A 213 11.99 -32.94 -4.83
N VAL A 214 12.47 -31.81 -4.28
CA VAL A 214 12.15 -30.47 -4.80
C VAL A 214 12.55 -30.42 -6.29
N PRO A 215 11.64 -30.00 -7.19
CA PRO A 215 11.91 -30.02 -8.63
C PRO A 215 13.07 -29.08 -8.96
N VAL A 216 14.08 -29.63 -9.66
CA VAL A 216 15.26 -28.88 -10.11
C VAL A 216 15.09 -28.30 -11.53
N ASN A 217 14.02 -28.68 -12.23
CA ASN A 217 13.63 -28.17 -13.54
C ASN A 217 12.13 -28.45 -13.80
N TRP A 218 11.61 -27.95 -14.92
CA TRP A 218 10.19 -28.06 -15.28
C TRP A 218 9.74 -29.49 -15.62
N SER A 219 10.61 -30.32 -16.19
CA SER A 219 10.28 -31.74 -16.44
C SER A 219 10.09 -32.50 -15.13
N ALA A 220 10.97 -32.27 -14.15
CA ALA A 220 10.81 -32.85 -12.82
C ALA A 220 9.53 -32.36 -12.12
N TYR A 221 9.19 -31.08 -12.29
CA TYR A 221 7.93 -30.53 -11.79
C TYR A 221 6.72 -31.26 -12.41
N GLU A 222 6.72 -31.47 -13.72
CA GLU A 222 5.66 -32.18 -14.45
C GLU A 222 5.51 -33.63 -13.97
N ASP A 223 6.60 -34.38 -13.89
CA ASP A 223 6.61 -35.78 -13.42
C ASP A 223 6.06 -35.90 -11.98
N ILE A 224 6.47 -35.00 -11.09
CA ILE A 224 5.98 -34.94 -9.71
C ILE A 224 4.48 -34.66 -9.68
N ALA A 225 4.01 -33.69 -10.48
CA ALA A 225 2.60 -33.36 -10.56
C ALA A 225 1.78 -34.55 -11.11
N GLU A 226 2.29 -35.24 -12.13
CA GLU A 226 1.64 -36.43 -12.68
C GLU A 226 1.59 -37.57 -11.65
N PHE A 227 2.68 -37.80 -10.93
CA PHE A 227 2.77 -38.83 -9.89
C PHE A 227 1.72 -38.66 -8.79
N PHE A 228 1.47 -37.42 -8.36
CA PHE A 228 0.53 -37.14 -7.27
C PHE A 228 -0.93 -36.94 -7.72
N SER A 229 -1.17 -36.88 -9.03
CA SER A 229 -2.52 -36.69 -9.58
C SER A 229 -3.22 -38.00 -9.96
N LYS A 230 -2.48 -39.11 -10.05
CA LYS A 230 -2.97 -40.44 -10.45
C LYS A 230 -2.75 -41.47 -9.36
#